data_AF-A0A1L9V3Q9-F1
#
_entry.id   AF-A0A1L9V3Q9-F1
#
_cell.length_a   1.000
_cell.length_b   1.000
_cell.length_c   1.000
_cell.angle_alpha   90.00
_cell.angle_beta   90.00
_cell.angle_gamma   90.00
#
_symmetry.space_group_name_H-M   'P 1'
#
loop_
_entity.id
_entity.type
_entity.pdbx_description
1 polymer ?
#
loop_
_entity_poly.entity_id
_entity_poly.type
_entity_poly.pdbx_seq_one_letter_code
_entity_poly.pdbx_strand_id
1 'polypeptide(L)'
;MILSQICTILPLLVSLALAGDLNVKRDMSVAATKGYKDGQFVWTSIVDLEKKEKVLPEEMVKIAHEASKEMQADFGSVPEAKQPSIMTAMEIDNRIYLASSMKGDYSFIYDFKTKDKGGKVGNGSIRKGVPKEIADALGDAQSTGSGEDRNNVQHKNDASCGELMASYTYLLKNSGQSLKNKKPKQTIAWLYTKTKDGKIVEQAHNPCGTKENAWGCDLFCHHMGFTPINVDTEEACDLPKIANTEQQQLMTKELRAQLDAMNKETDEANKEKQKEKNKKKQGDEGKNKGQKKEEDDKKGKGGKKARFWSV
;
A
#
# COMPACT_ATOMS: atom_id res chain seq x y z
N MET A 1 8.00 67.04 -34.20
CA MET A 1 7.52 66.47 -32.93
C MET A 1 6.96 65.09 -33.22
N ILE A 2 7.14 64.16 -32.28
CA ILE A 2 6.70 62.76 -32.31
C ILE A 2 7.59 61.86 -33.17
N LEU A 3 8.64 61.31 -32.56
CA LEU A 3 9.12 59.94 -32.76
C LEU A 3 10.31 59.74 -31.81
N SER A 4 10.09 59.07 -30.69
CA SER A 4 11.09 58.26 -29.98
C SER A 4 10.63 58.06 -28.53
N GLN A 5 9.86 57.00 -28.30
CA GLN A 5 9.73 56.35 -26.98
C GLN A 5 8.94 55.04 -27.11
N ILE A 6 9.50 54.08 -27.86
CA ILE A 6 9.11 52.67 -27.74
C ILE A 6 10.42 51.88 -27.66
N CYS A 7 11.14 52.07 -26.56
CA CYS A 7 12.18 51.14 -26.15
C CYS A 7 11.48 49.94 -25.52
N THR A 8 11.26 48.90 -26.34
CA THR A 8 11.50 47.50 -26.00
C THR A 8 11.25 47.12 -24.53
N ILE A 9 9.98 46.93 -24.18
CA ILE A 9 9.63 45.92 -23.19
C ILE A 9 9.84 44.59 -23.89
N LEU A 10 11.09 44.11 -23.85
CA LEU A 10 11.42 42.74 -24.18
C LEU A 10 10.54 41.89 -23.25
N PRO A 11 9.63 41.04 -23.75
CA PRO A 11 8.84 40.22 -22.87
C PRO A 11 9.81 39.33 -22.11
N LEU A 12 9.87 39.55 -20.80
CA LEU A 12 10.39 38.61 -19.82
C LEU A 12 9.41 37.41 -19.73
N LEU A 13 9.05 36.85 -20.90
CA LEU A 13 8.63 35.47 -21.07
C LEU A 13 9.93 34.65 -21.16
N VAL A 14 10.78 34.80 -20.15
CA VAL A 14 11.68 33.72 -19.77
C VAL A 14 10.74 32.55 -19.59
N SER A 15 10.84 31.60 -20.51
CA SER A 15 10.18 30.33 -20.40
C SER A 15 10.43 29.86 -18.98
N LEU A 16 9.38 29.84 -18.14
CA LEU A 16 9.30 28.84 -17.08
C LEU A 16 9.35 27.53 -17.86
N ALA A 17 10.57 27.10 -18.17
CA ALA A 17 10.87 25.72 -18.47
C ALA A 17 10.52 25.02 -17.17
N LEU A 18 9.24 24.66 -17.08
CA LEU A 18 8.67 23.84 -16.04
C LEU A 18 9.66 22.70 -15.86
N ALA A 19 10.30 22.63 -14.68
CA ALA A 19 11.01 21.42 -14.30
C ALA A 19 10.06 20.26 -14.63
N GLY A 20 10.54 19.30 -15.42
CA GLY A 20 9.64 18.32 -16.04
C GLY A 20 8.82 17.61 -14.96
N ASP A 21 7.51 17.51 -15.20
CA ASP A 21 6.57 16.80 -14.34
C ASP A 21 6.94 15.31 -14.33
N LEU A 22 7.16 14.73 -13.15
CA LEU A 22 7.44 13.29 -12.97
C LEU A 22 6.16 12.47 -13.17
N ASN A 23 5.00 13.13 -13.26
CA ASN A 23 3.69 12.60 -13.59
C ASN A 23 3.27 11.47 -12.64
N VAL A 24 3.62 11.61 -11.36
CA VAL A 24 3.26 10.69 -10.29
C VAL A 24 1.77 10.79 -10.02
N LYS A 25 1.06 9.67 -10.24
CA LYS A 25 -0.40 9.62 -10.15
C LYS A 25 -0.84 8.40 -9.38
N ARG A 26 -2.00 8.53 -8.73
CA ARG A 26 -2.66 7.40 -8.08
C ARG A 26 -2.97 6.30 -9.09
N ASP A 27 -2.54 5.08 -8.80
CA ASP A 27 -2.94 3.91 -9.57
C ASP A 27 -4.38 3.52 -9.24
N MET A 28 -5.29 3.89 -10.13
CA MET A 28 -6.71 3.56 -10.00
C MET A 28 -7.00 2.08 -10.26
N SER A 29 -6.06 1.32 -10.83
CA SER A 29 -6.20 -0.12 -11.01
C SER A 29 -6.19 -0.87 -9.69
N VAL A 30 -5.62 -0.33 -8.60
CA VAL A 30 -5.65 -0.96 -7.27
C VAL A 30 -6.76 -0.39 -6.37
N ALA A 31 -7.61 0.50 -6.89
CA ALA A 31 -8.79 0.97 -6.17
C ALA A 31 -9.79 -0.17 -5.96
N ALA A 32 -10.64 0.00 -4.93
CA ALA A 32 -11.70 -0.94 -4.60
C ALA A 32 -12.68 -1.10 -5.78
N THR A 33 -13.19 -2.31 -5.97
CA THR A 33 -14.29 -2.57 -6.90
C THR A 33 -15.64 -2.22 -6.27
N LYS A 34 -16.64 -1.99 -7.13
CA LYS A 34 -17.99 -1.59 -6.74
C LYS A 34 -18.60 -2.63 -5.78
N GLY A 35 -18.79 -2.25 -4.52
CA GLY A 35 -19.33 -3.11 -3.45
C GLY A 35 -18.37 -3.35 -2.29
N TYR A 36 -17.07 -3.12 -2.48
CA TYR A 36 -16.06 -3.23 -1.41
C TYR A 36 -15.61 -1.83 -0.99
N LYS A 37 -15.64 -1.56 0.33
CA LYS A 37 -15.19 -0.26 0.89
C LYS A 37 -13.66 -0.17 1.04
N ASP A 38 -12.99 -1.30 0.86
CA ASP A 38 -11.58 -1.51 1.15
C ASP A 38 -10.78 -1.30 -0.14
N GLY A 39 -10.20 -0.11 -0.31
CA GLY A 39 -9.34 0.23 -1.46
C GLY A 39 -7.86 0.21 -1.11
N GLN A 40 -6.99 -0.02 -2.11
CA GLN A 40 -5.59 0.39 -2.00
C GLN A 40 -5.37 1.79 -2.57
N PHE A 41 -4.28 2.37 -2.10
CA PHE A 41 -3.75 3.66 -2.45
C PHE A 41 -2.26 3.44 -2.70
N VAL A 42 -1.87 3.54 -3.97
CA VAL A 42 -0.49 3.48 -4.45
C VAL A 42 -0.37 4.54 -5.53
N TRP A 43 0.73 5.27 -5.54
CA TRP A 43 1.09 6.20 -6.60
C TRP A 43 2.28 5.62 -7.34
N THR A 44 2.26 5.74 -8.65
CA THR A 44 3.34 5.24 -9.50
C THR A 44 3.70 6.27 -10.55
N SER A 45 4.86 6.10 -11.17
CA SER A 45 5.22 6.66 -12.47
C SER A 45 6.45 5.92 -13.00
N ILE A 46 6.64 5.92 -14.31
CA ILE A 46 7.87 5.49 -14.96
C ILE A 46 8.40 6.70 -15.74
N VAL A 47 9.64 7.06 -15.48
CA VAL A 47 10.28 8.26 -16.04
C VAL A 47 11.45 7.83 -16.92
N ASP A 48 11.37 8.16 -18.20
CA ASP A 48 12.48 8.08 -19.13
C ASP A 48 13.27 9.39 -19.04
N LEU A 49 14.57 9.31 -18.77
CA LEU A 49 15.44 10.48 -18.77
C LEU A 49 16.01 10.73 -20.17
N GLU A 50 16.27 11.99 -20.51
CA GLU A 50 17.04 12.30 -21.72
C GLU A 50 18.43 11.65 -21.60
N LYS A 51 18.93 11.08 -22.71
CA LYS A 51 20.13 10.22 -22.75
C LYS A 51 21.24 10.71 -21.82
N LYS A 52 21.36 10.03 -20.67
CA LYS A 52 22.50 10.08 -19.75
C LYS A 52 23.10 8.68 -19.66
N GLU A 53 24.41 8.60 -19.49
CA GLU A 53 25.08 7.31 -19.26
C GLU A 53 24.76 6.74 -17.87
N LYS A 54 24.42 7.62 -16.91
CA LYS A 54 24.07 7.26 -15.52
C LYS A 54 23.33 8.40 -14.83
N VAL A 55 22.40 8.07 -13.93
CA VAL A 55 21.78 9.04 -13.02
C VAL A 55 22.63 9.21 -11.76
N LEU A 56 22.92 10.45 -11.39
CA LEU A 56 23.73 10.75 -10.22
C LEU A 56 22.92 10.54 -8.92
N PRO A 57 23.55 10.14 -7.80
CA PRO A 57 22.85 9.95 -6.53
C PRO A 57 22.04 11.18 -6.06
N GLU A 58 22.61 12.38 -6.18
CA GLU A 58 21.97 13.65 -5.85
C GLU A 58 20.71 13.94 -6.70
N GLU A 59 20.72 13.51 -7.96
CA GLU A 59 19.58 13.63 -8.87
C GLU A 59 18.48 12.63 -8.49
N MET A 60 18.84 11.42 -8.06
CA MET A 60 17.88 10.43 -7.55
C MET A 60 17.20 10.90 -6.27
N VAL A 61 17.94 11.56 -5.36
CA VAL A 61 17.37 12.19 -4.15
C VAL A 61 16.36 13.26 -4.57
N LYS A 62 16.74 14.14 -5.53
CA LYS A 62 15.85 15.18 -6.07
C LYS A 62 14.58 14.60 -6.69
N ILE A 63 14.73 13.55 -7.51
CA ILE A 63 13.59 12.86 -8.13
C ILE A 63 12.66 12.28 -7.06
N ALA A 64 13.17 11.60 -6.03
CA ALA A 64 12.33 11.03 -4.98
C ALA A 64 11.59 12.09 -4.16
N HIS A 65 12.25 13.22 -3.87
CA HIS A 65 11.65 14.36 -3.18
C HIS A 65 10.52 14.99 -4.01
N GLU A 66 10.77 15.34 -5.28
CA GLU A 66 9.74 15.94 -6.14
C GLU A 66 8.58 14.97 -6.42
N ALA A 67 8.87 13.67 -6.61
CA ALA A 67 7.85 12.64 -6.74
C ALA A 67 6.96 12.53 -5.48
N SER A 68 7.56 12.71 -4.29
CA SER A 68 6.80 12.77 -3.04
C SER A 68 5.86 13.97 -3.00
N LYS A 69 6.29 15.14 -3.49
CA LYS A 69 5.42 16.34 -3.55
C LYS A 69 4.25 16.14 -4.51
N GLU A 70 4.49 15.58 -5.69
CA GLU A 70 3.42 15.27 -6.65
C GLU A 70 2.41 14.28 -6.06
N MET A 71 2.88 13.21 -5.41
CA MET A 71 2.02 12.26 -4.68
C MET A 71 1.15 12.98 -3.64
N GLN A 72 1.73 13.88 -2.84
CA GLN A 72 1.00 14.63 -1.81
C GLN A 72 -0.04 15.57 -2.41
N ALA A 73 0.30 16.25 -3.50
CA ALA A 73 -0.62 17.12 -4.22
C ALA A 73 -1.82 16.34 -4.79
N ASP A 74 -1.60 15.07 -5.19
CA ASP A 74 -2.64 14.17 -5.71
C ASP A 74 -3.42 13.39 -4.61
N PHE A 75 -3.20 13.68 -3.33
CA PHE A 75 -3.99 13.03 -2.27
C PHE A 75 -5.48 13.34 -2.35
N GLY A 76 -5.88 14.54 -2.77
CA GLY A 76 -7.30 14.89 -2.92
C GLY A 76 -8.15 14.52 -1.70
N SER A 77 -9.11 13.60 -1.89
CA SER A 77 -10.02 13.11 -0.83
C SER A 77 -9.54 11.84 -0.11
N VAL A 78 -8.27 11.45 -0.25
CA VAL A 78 -7.72 10.26 0.39
C VAL A 78 -7.63 10.50 1.91
N PRO A 79 -8.23 9.64 2.75
CA PRO A 79 -8.14 9.78 4.20
C PRO A 79 -6.68 9.79 4.68
N GLU A 80 -6.34 10.64 5.65
CA GLU A 80 -4.97 10.79 6.18
C GLU A 80 -4.35 9.44 6.58
N ALA A 81 -5.12 8.57 7.24
CA ALA A 81 -4.66 7.22 7.62
C ALA A 81 -4.34 6.28 6.44
N LYS A 82 -4.73 6.65 5.23
CA LYS A 82 -4.52 5.92 3.97
C LYS A 82 -3.55 6.64 3.02
N GLN A 83 -3.01 7.78 3.42
CA GLN A 83 -1.97 8.49 2.67
C GLN A 83 -0.63 7.76 2.87
N PRO A 84 0.05 7.34 1.78
CA PRO A 84 1.41 6.81 1.87
C PRO A 84 2.37 7.86 2.38
N SER A 85 3.33 7.44 3.20
CA SER A 85 4.38 8.30 3.73
C SER A 85 5.72 8.14 2.99
N ILE A 86 5.86 7.11 2.17
CA ILE A 86 7.09 6.80 1.45
C ILE A 86 6.82 6.91 -0.05
N MET A 87 7.71 7.62 -0.75
CA MET A 87 7.89 7.56 -2.19
C MET A 87 9.27 6.97 -2.49
N THR A 88 9.37 5.97 -3.35
CA THR A 88 10.63 5.34 -3.73
C THR A 88 10.95 5.63 -5.18
N ALA A 89 12.20 6.01 -5.44
CA ALA A 89 12.77 6.07 -6.78
C ALA A 89 13.77 4.94 -6.97
N MET A 90 13.59 4.16 -8.04
CA MET A 90 14.45 3.04 -8.40
C MET A 90 14.91 3.18 -9.85
N GLU A 91 16.22 3.26 -10.07
CA GLU A 91 16.83 3.35 -11.40
C GLU A 91 17.06 1.95 -11.99
N ILE A 92 16.65 1.73 -13.24
CA ILE A 92 16.96 0.54 -14.04
C ILE A 92 17.12 0.94 -15.50
N ASP A 93 18.24 0.58 -16.15
CA ASP A 93 18.49 0.81 -17.59
C ASP A 93 18.13 2.25 -18.06
N ASN A 94 18.55 3.28 -17.31
CA ASN A 94 18.24 4.72 -17.54
C ASN A 94 16.77 5.14 -17.40
N ARG A 95 15.96 4.30 -16.76
CA ARG A 95 14.58 4.60 -16.39
C ARG A 95 14.43 4.66 -14.89
N ILE A 96 13.62 5.60 -14.42
CA ILE A 96 13.26 5.68 -13.02
C ILE A 96 11.86 5.13 -12.83
N TYR A 97 11.74 4.12 -11.97
CA TYR A 97 10.48 3.57 -11.51
C TYR A 97 10.15 4.22 -10.17
N LEU A 98 9.12 5.04 -10.18
CA LEU A 98 8.59 5.73 -9.00
C LEU A 98 7.41 4.93 -8.46
N ALA A 99 7.44 4.64 -7.17
CA ALA A 99 6.29 4.05 -6.49
C ALA A 99 6.21 4.44 -5.03
N SER A 100 5.01 4.77 -4.56
CA SER A 100 4.74 4.95 -3.15
C SER A 100 4.71 3.61 -2.41
N SER A 101 4.88 3.64 -1.09
CA SER A 101 4.39 2.55 -0.25
C SER A 101 2.88 2.31 -0.48
N MET A 102 2.44 1.07 -0.32
CA MET A 102 1.03 0.71 -0.44
C MET A 102 0.29 0.97 0.88
N LYS A 103 -0.86 1.62 0.80
CA LYS A 103 -1.80 1.79 1.91
C LYS A 103 -3.17 1.26 1.53
N GLY A 104 -3.90 0.73 2.50
CA GLY A 104 -5.22 0.16 2.26
C GLY A 104 -5.53 -1.02 3.16
N ASP A 105 -6.69 -1.61 2.97
CA ASP A 105 -7.25 -2.62 3.87
C ASP A 105 -6.97 -4.08 3.44
N TYR A 106 -6.64 -4.32 2.17
CA TYR A 106 -6.25 -5.64 1.65
C TYR A 106 -4.81 -5.67 1.12
N SER A 107 -4.28 -6.81 0.69
CA SER A 107 -3.02 -6.91 -0.07
C SER A 107 -3.31 -7.54 -1.42
N PHE A 108 -2.81 -6.93 -2.50
CA PHE A 108 -2.83 -7.59 -3.82
C PHE A 108 -1.60 -8.48 -4.04
N ILE A 109 -0.71 -8.59 -3.05
CA ILE A 109 0.43 -9.50 -3.08
C ILE A 109 0.11 -10.78 -2.30
N TYR A 110 -0.32 -10.63 -1.05
CA TYR A 110 -0.68 -11.76 -0.21
C TYR A 110 -2.16 -12.11 -0.35
N ASP A 111 -2.49 -13.38 -0.11
CA ASP A 111 -3.89 -13.83 -0.07
C ASP A 111 -4.66 -13.12 1.04
N PHE A 112 -4.08 -13.02 2.23
CA PHE A 112 -4.64 -12.28 3.37
C PHE A 112 -3.56 -11.39 3.99
N LYS A 113 -3.96 -10.26 4.59
CA LYS A 113 -3.06 -9.45 5.41
C LYS A 113 -2.90 -10.06 6.81
N THR A 114 -1.82 -9.71 7.49
CA THR A 114 -1.56 -10.10 8.88
C THR A 114 -2.71 -9.73 9.82
N LYS A 115 -3.34 -8.58 9.58
CA LYS A 115 -4.51 -8.09 10.31
C LYS A 115 -5.69 -7.87 9.36
N ASP A 116 -6.13 -8.91 8.69
CA ASP A 116 -7.30 -8.83 7.81
C ASP A 116 -8.60 -8.67 8.63
N LYS A 117 -9.48 -7.76 8.19
CA LYS A 117 -10.79 -7.48 8.81
C LYS A 117 -11.73 -8.69 8.75
N GLY A 118 -11.47 -9.66 7.87
CA GLY A 118 -12.21 -10.92 7.77
C GLY A 118 -11.90 -11.95 8.86
N GLY A 119 -10.95 -11.67 9.75
CA GLY A 119 -10.55 -12.57 10.84
C GLY A 119 -9.68 -13.75 10.41
N LYS A 120 -9.27 -13.81 9.14
CA LYS A 120 -8.22 -14.72 8.66
C LYS A 120 -6.87 -14.05 8.90
N VAL A 121 -5.97 -14.74 9.60
CA VAL A 121 -4.59 -14.25 9.79
C VAL A 121 -3.78 -14.65 8.55
N GLY A 122 -3.14 -13.68 7.90
CA GLY A 122 -2.22 -13.95 6.79
C GLY A 122 -1.14 -14.94 7.20
N ASN A 123 -0.92 -15.97 6.37
CA ASN A 123 0.06 -17.04 6.56
C ASN A 123 1.31 -16.86 5.69
N GLY A 124 1.39 -15.75 4.96
CA GLY A 124 2.45 -15.48 3.99
C GLY A 124 2.21 -16.04 2.58
N SER A 125 1.07 -16.69 2.31
CA SER A 125 0.73 -17.16 0.97
C SER A 125 0.61 -15.99 -0.01
N ILE A 126 1.38 -16.06 -1.10
CA ILE A 126 1.47 -15.05 -2.15
C ILE A 126 0.53 -15.46 -3.30
N ARG A 127 -0.20 -14.48 -3.83
CA ARG A 127 -1.15 -14.68 -4.93
C ARG A 127 -0.44 -15.14 -6.19
N LYS A 128 -1.06 -16.05 -6.95
CA LYS A 128 -0.50 -16.60 -8.18
C LYS A 128 -0.21 -15.54 -9.25
N GLY A 129 -0.99 -14.45 -9.29
CA GLY A 129 -0.80 -13.34 -10.23
C GLY A 129 0.38 -12.41 -9.92
N VAL A 130 1.11 -12.61 -8.82
CA VAL A 130 2.30 -11.82 -8.47
C VAL A 130 3.49 -12.29 -9.30
N PRO A 131 4.31 -11.36 -9.86
CA PRO A 131 5.51 -11.73 -10.58
C PRO A 131 6.40 -12.69 -9.79
N LYS A 132 6.85 -13.78 -10.42
CA LYS A 132 7.58 -14.86 -9.75
C LYS A 132 8.80 -14.35 -8.98
N GLU A 133 9.54 -13.38 -9.50
CA GLU A 133 10.71 -12.83 -8.81
C GLU A 133 10.36 -12.13 -7.50
N ILE A 134 9.23 -11.41 -7.44
CA ILE A 134 8.73 -10.84 -6.19
C ILE A 134 8.33 -11.96 -5.23
N ALA A 135 7.64 -12.98 -5.75
CA ALA A 135 7.20 -14.10 -4.91
C ALA A 135 8.37 -14.87 -4.30
N ASP A 136 9.39 -15.16 -5.11
CA ASP A 136 10.63 -15.82 -4.68
C ASP A 136 11.38 -14.94 -3.67
N ALA A 137 11.57 -13.64 -3.94
CA ALA A 137 12.29 -12.74 -3.03
C ALA A 137 11.58 -12.59 -1.67
N LEU A 138 10.25 -12.54 -1.67
CA LEU A 138 9.47 -12.52 -0.43
C LEU A 138 9.52 -13.85 0.32
N GLY A 139 9.49 -14.99 -0.40
CA GLY A 139 9.65 -16.32 0.18
C GLY A 139 11.02 -16.50 0.83
N ASP A 140 12.08 -16.07 0.16
CA ASP A 140 13.45 -16.12 0.68
C ASP A 140 13.64 -15.20 1.89
N ALA A 141 13.07 -13.99 1.86
CA ALA A 141 13.05 -13.09 3.01
C ALA A 141 12.29 -13.72 4.20
N GLN A 142 11.22 -14.48 3.91
CA GLN A 142 10.46 -15.23 4.91
C GLN A 142 11.19 -16.50 5.37
N SER A 143 12.11 -17.12 4.63
CA SER A 143 12.87 -18.27 5.14
C SER A 143 14.12 -17.85 5.91
N THR A 144 14.73 -16.72 5.53
CA THR A 144 16.08 -16.33 5.98
C THR A 144 16.10 -15.49 7.25
N GLY A 145 15.08 -14.66 7.51
CA GLY A 145 15.11 -13.77 8.68
C GLY A 145 15.17 -14.54 10.02
N SER A 146 15.90 -14.03 11.01
CA SER A 146 16.00 -14.65 12.34
C SER A 146 14.61 -14.76 12.99
N GLY A 147 14.25 -15.95 13.47
CA GLY A 147 12.91 -16.23 14.02
C GLY A 147 12.56 -15.45 15.29
N GLU A 148 13.55 -14.89 15.99
CA GLU A 148 13.38 -14.23 17.29
C GLU A 148 12.72 -12.84 17.19
N ASP A 149 12.82 -12.15 16.04
CA ASP A 149 12.23 -10.80 15.84
C ASP A 149 10.96 -10.80 14.96
N ARG A 150 10.47 -12.00 14.60
CA ARG A 150 9.31 -12.15 13.72
C ARG A 150 8.00 -12.02 14.48
N ASN A 151 7.52 -10.78 14.59
CA ASN A 151 6.15 -10.51 15.08
C ASN A 151 5.08 -10.68 13.98
N ASN A 152 5.47 -11.08 12.78
CA ASN A 152 4.61 -11.33 11.63
C ASN A 152 5.14 -12.57 10.88
N VAL A 153 4.25 -13.43 10.41
CA VAL A 153 4.63 -14.55 9.52
C VAL A 153 4.84 -14.07 8.08
N GLN A 154 4.28 -12.92 7.73
CA GLN A 154 4.47 -12.22 6.45
C GLN A 154 5.63 -11.23 6.55
N HIS A 155 6.07 -10.73 5.41
CA HIS A 155 6.96 -9.58 5.33
C HIS A 155 6.53 -8.45 6.31
N LYS A 156 7.46 -7.83 7.07
CA LYS A 156 7.18 -6.84 8.16
C LYS A 156 6.05 -5.85 7.86
N ASN A 157 6.05 -5.25 6.67
CA ASN A 157 5.04 -4.30 6.19
C ASN A 157 3.99 -4.90 5.24
N ASP A 158 3.68 -6.20 5.35
CA ASP A 158 2.78 -6.94 4.44
C ASP A 158 3.10 -6.72 2.95
N ALA A 159 4.40 -6.70 2.61
CA ALA A 159 4.93 -6.41 1.28
C ALA A 159 4.47 -5.05 0.69
N SER A 160 4.22 -4.05 1.55
CA SER A 160 3.72 -2.72 1.15
C SER A 160 4.81 -1.65 0.98
N CYS A 161 6.09 -2.02 0.99
CA CYS A 161 7.17 -1.04 0.85
C CYS A 161 7.28 -0.48 -0.58
N GLY A 162 7.81 0.74 -0.72
CA GLY A 162 7.87 1.45 -2.00
C GLY A 162 8.80 0.80 -3.03
N GLU A 163 9.95 0.28 -2.60
CA GLU A 163 10.89 -0.45 -3.47
C GLU A 163 10.29 -1.74 -4.02
N LEU A 164 9.44 -2.41 -3.25
CA LEU A 164 8.72 -3.58 -3.72
C LEU A 164 7.69 -3.16 -4.77
N MET A 165 6.95 -2.08 -4.53
CA MET A 165 6.01 -1.53 -5.52
C MET A 165 6.75 -1.10 -6.80
N ALA A 166 7.90 -0.44 -6.70
CA ALA A 166 8.69 -0.01 -7.85
C ALA A 166 9.23 -1.23 -8.64
N SER A 167 9.69 -2.27 -7.93
CA SER A 167 10.09 -3.55 -8.54
C SER A 167 8.92 -4.22 -9.26
N TYR A 168 7.74 -4.19 -8.65
CA TYR A 168 6.51 -4.73 -9.21
C TYR A 168 6.12 -3.97 -10.49
N THR A 169 6.19 -2.63 -10.47
CA THR A 169 6.01 -1.77 -11.65
C THR A 169 6.94 -2.18 -12.79
N TYR A 170 8.24 -2.37 -12.52
CA TYR A 170 9.20 -2.81 -13.51
C TYR A 170 8.84 -4.17 -14.13
N LEU A 171 8.56 -5.17 -13.29
CA LEU A 171 8.33 -6.55 -13.73
C LEU A 171 7.03 -6.69 -14.53
N LEU A 172 6.01 -5.89 -14.22
CA LEU A 172 4.80 -5.84 -15.05
C LEU A 172 5.06 -5.18 -16.40
N LYS A 173 5.76 -4.04 -16.40
CA LYS A 173 6.07 -3.31 -17.63
C LYS A 173 6.95 -4.12 -18.57
N ASN A 174 7.88 -4.89 -18.00
CA ASN A 174 8.88 -5.67 -18.71
C ASN A 174 8.62 -7.17 -18.53
N SER A 175 7.36 -7.61 -18.69
CA SER A 175 6.96 -9.01 -18.49
C SER A 175 7.90 -9.99 -19.18
N GLY A 176 8.38 -10.98 -18.41
CA GLY A 176 9.34 -11.99 -18.88
C GLY A 176 10.82 -11.58 -18.75
N GLN A 177 11.13 -10.34 -18.38
CA GLN A 177 12.49 -9.91 -18.05
C GLN A 177 12.77 -10.04 -16.56
N SER A 178 14.01 -10.43 -16.25
CA SER A 178 14.49 -10.50 -14.89
C SER A 178 15.03 -9.16 -14.41
N LEU A 179 14.66 -8.75 -13.20
CA LEU A 179 15.23 -7.57 -12.55
C LEU A 179 16.63 -7.86 -11.97
N LYS A 180 16.92 -9.12 -11.64
CA LYS A 180 18.18 -9.52 -10.98
C LYS A 180 19.43 -9.16 -11.78
N ASN A 181 19.36 -9.26 -13.10
CA ASN A 181 20.52 -9.06 -13.98
C ASN A 181 20.67 -7.62 -14.50
N LYS A 182 19.76 -6.71 -14.16
CA LYS A 182 19.82 -5.33 -14.63
C LYS A 182 20.76 -4.47 -13.79
N LYS A 183 21.32 -3.43 -14.42
CA LYS A 183 22.21 -2.45 -13.79
C LYS A 183 22.11 -1.11 -14.54
N PRO A 184 22.35 0.04 -13.88
CA PRO A 184 22.43 0.21 -12.42
C PRO A 184 21.08 -0.11 -11.74
N LYS A 185 21.12 -0.37 -10.43
CA LYS A 185 19.94 -0.61 -9.57
C LYS A 185 20.00 0.26 -8.32
N GLN A 186 20.20 1.56 -8.54
CA GLN A 186 20.22 2.53 -7.46
C GLN A 186 18.81 2.77 -6.95
N THR A 187 18.64 2.92 -5.65
CA THR A 187 17.33 3.18 -5.05
C THR A 187 17.44 4.12 -3.87
N ILE A 188 16.43 4.97 -3.71
CA ILE A 188 16.27 5.85 -2.54
C ILE A 188 14.79 6.02 -2.23
N ALA A 189 14.46 6.20 -0.97
CA ALA A 189 13.12 6.57 -0.54
C ALA A 189 13.11 8.02 -0.03
N TRP A 190 11.97 8.68 -0.15
CA TRP A 190 11.67 9.94 0.51
C TRP A 190 10.54 9.71 1.50
N LEU A 191 10.77 10.10 2.76
CA LEU A 191 9.78 10.04 3.82
C LEU A 191 9.10 11.40 3.95
N TYR A 192 7.77 11.39 3.83
CA TYR A 192 6.87 12.47 4.25
C TYR A 192 5.94 11.94 5.33
N THR A 193 6.03 12.45 6.55
CA THR A 193 5.09 12.08 7.61
C THR A 193 4.84 13.22 8.57
N LYS A 194 3.63 13.21 9.14
CA LYS A 194 3.26 14.07 10.27
C LYS A 194 3.46 13.31 11.57
N THR A 195 4.20 13.87 12.51
CA THR A 195 4.40 13.29 13.84
C THR A 195 3.16 13.50 14.71
N LYS A 196 3.12 12.86 15.89
CA LYS A 196 1.98 12.98 16.83
C LYS A 196 1.75 14.41 17.34
N ASP A 197 2.83 15.18 17.47
CA ASP A 197 2.83 16.61 17.81
C ASP A 197 2.53 17.52 16.60
N GLY A 198 2.26 16.93 15.44
CA GLY A 198 1.86 17.65 14.23
C GLY A 198 3.01 18.23 13.40
N LYS A 199 4.26 17.98 13.79
CA LYS A 199 5.44 18.38 13.03
C LYS A 199 5.55 17.54 11.75
N ILE A 200 5.87 18.20 10.64
CA ILE A 200 6.17 17.54 9.38
C ILE A 200 7.64 17.10 9.38
N VAL A 201 7.87 15.85 8.95
CA VAL A 201 9.18 15.26 8.70
C VAL A 201 9.25 14.94 7.22
N GLU A 202 10.22 15.57 6.55
CA GLU A 202 10.53 15.41 5.13
C GLU A 202 12.03 15.21 4.97
N GLN A 203 12.43 14.04 4.50
CA GLN A 203 13.85 13.71 4.35
C GLN A 203 14.05 12.48 3.45
N ALA A 204 15.25 12.38 2.90
CA ALA A 204 15.75 11.13 2.32
C ALA A 204 15.71 10.01 3.38
N HIS A 205 15.39 8.82 2.91
CA HIS A 205 15.19 7.66 3.75
C HIS A 205 15.76 6.43 3.08
N ASN A 206 16.30 5.51 3.87
CA ASN A 206 16.70 4.22 3.33
C ASN A 206 15.43 3.55 2.77
N PRO A 207 15.54 2.83 1.63
CA PRO A 207 14.52 1.84 1.34
C PRO A 207 14.35 0.98 2.61
N CYS A 208 13.10 0.68 2.99
CA CYS A 208 12.78 -0.19 4.13
C CYS A 208 12.97 0.37 5.56
N GLY A 209 13.72 1.46 5.74
CA GLY A 209 13.78 2.21 7.00
C GLY A 209 14.45 1.51 8.19
N THR A 210 15.20 0.43 7.98
CA THR A 210 15.97 -0.25 9.03
C THR A 210 17.45 -0.34 8.68
N LYS A 211 18.33 -0.23 9.68
CA LYS A 211 19.75 -0.61 9.58
C LYS A 211 19.95 -2.09 9.96
N GLU A 212 18.86 -2.85 10.05
CA GLU A 212 18.83 -4.17 10.63
C GLU A 212 18.66 -5.20 9.52
N ASN A 213 19.74 -5.90 9.20
CA ASN A 213 19.82 -7.00 8.22
C ASN A 213 18.90 -8.20 8.54
N ALA A 214 17.98 -8.08 9.50
CA ALA A 214 17.41 -9.20 10.21
C ALA A 214 16.17 -9.79 9.52
N TRP A 215 15.34 -8.99 8.84
CA TRP A 215 14.11 -9.49 8.20
C TRP A 215 13.32 -8.37 7.50
N GLY A 216 12.65 -8.70 6.38
CA GLY A 216 11.78 -7.78 5.67
C GLY A 216 12.42 -7.16 4.42
N CYS A 217 12.22 -5.85 4.21
CA CYS A 217 12.44 -5.28 2.89
C CYS A 217 13.96 -5.10 2.60
N ASP A 218 14.83 -5.12 3.63
CA ASP A 218 16.29 -5.16 3.46
C ASP A 218 16.74 -6.45 2.78
N LEU A 219 16.19 -7.61 3.20
CA LEU A 219 16.44 -8.89 2.54
C LEU A 219 15.89 -8.89 1.11
N PHE A 220 14.73 -8.27 0.89
CA PHE A 220 14.19 -8.09 -0.46
C PHE A 220 15.15 -7.27 -1.33
N CYS A 221 15.61 -6.09 -0.87
CA CYS A 221 16.56 -5.25 -1.59
C CYS A 221 17.86 -6.00 -1.90
N HIS A 222 18.39 -6.72 -0.91
CA HIS A 222 19.60 -7.52 -1.07
C HIS A 222 19.39 -8.62 -2.12
N HIS A 223 18.30 -9.38 -2.03
CA HIS A 223 17.94 -10.43 -2.98
C HIS A 223 17.76 -9.89 -4.40
N MET A 224 17.17 -8.71 -4.54
CA MET A 224 17.00 -8.03 -5.83
C MET A 224 18.28 -7.34 -6.30
N GLY A 225 19.33 -7.28 -5.48
CA GLY A 225 20.63 -6.69 -5.81
C GLY A 225 20.61 -5.17 -5.92
N PHE A 226 19.75 -4.50 -5.15
CA PHE A 226 19.68 -3.05 -5.13
C PHE A 226 20.86 -2.42 -4.40
N THR A 227 21.23 -1.22 -4.82
CA THR A 227 22.25 -0.38 -4.19
C THR A 227 21.56 0.84 -3.61
N PRO A 228 21.26 0.85 -2.30
CA PRO A 228 20.69 2.02 -1.64
C PRO A 228 21.63 3.22 -1.76
N ILE A 229 21.07 4.38 -2.07
CA ILE A 229 21.77 5.66 -2.00
C ILE A 229 21.89 6.09 -0.53
N ASN A 230 22.99 6.73 -0.16
CA ASN A 230 23.17 7.26 1.18
C ASN A 230 22.13 8.35 1.47
N VAL A 231 21.45 8.25 2.61
CA VAL A 231 20.44 9.25 3.02
C VAL A 231 21.03 10.63 3.30
N ASP A 232 22.34 10.71 3.55
CA ASP A 232 23.06 11.97 3.75
C ASP A 232 23.53 12.59 2.41
N THR A 233 23.22 11.96 1.27
CA THR A 233 23.51 12.53 -0.05
C THR A 233 22.74 13.83 -0.24
N GLU A 234 23.46 14.90 -0.59
CA GLU A 234 22.87 16.20 -0.89
C GLU A 234 21.91 16.11 -2.09
N GLU A 235 20.79 16.82 -1.98
CA GLU A 235 19.81 16.90 -3.06
C GLU A 235 20.32 17.83 -4.18
N ALA A 236 20.22 17.40 -5.43
CA ALA A 236 20.52 18.27 -6.57
C ALA A 236 19.57 19.47 -6.63
N CYS A 237 20.05 20.63 -7.12
CA CYS A 237 19.20 21.82 -7.23
C CYS A 237 18.04 21.63 -8.20
N ASP A 238 18.30 20.98 -9.34
CA ASP A 238 17.36 20.82 -10.45
C ASP A 238 17.07 19.34 -10.74
N LEU A 239 15.87 19.06 -11.25
CA LEU A 239 15.54 17.74 -11.79
C LEU A 239 16.38 17.46 -13.05
N PRO A 240 16.79 16.20 -13.28
CA PRO A 240 17.35 15.81 -14.56
C PRO A 240 16.31 16.01 -15.68
N LYS A 241 16.79 16.22 -16.91
CA LYS A 241 15.89 16.36 -18.06
C LYS A 241 15.09 15.07 -18.30
N ILE A 242 13.77 15.21 -18.36
CA ILE A 242 12.84 14.11 -18.56
C ILE A 242 12.48 14.04 -20.04
N ALA A 243 12.68 12.88 -20.65
CA ALA A 243 12.32 12.63 -22.04
C ALA A 243 10.85 12.24 -22.19
N ASN A 244 10.34 11.41 -21.27
CA ASN A 244 8.98 10.89 -21.30
C ASN A 244 8.55 10.40 -19.91
N THR A 245 7.24 10.35 -19.67
CA THR A 245 6.66 9.71 -18.49
C THR A 245 5.51 8.79 -18.90
N GLU A 246 5.32 7.70 -18.16
CA GLU A 246 4.22 6.76 -18.37
C GLU A 246 3.72 6.18 -17.04
N GLN A 247 2.52 5.59 -17.09
CA GLN A 247 1.90 4.91 -15.96
C GLN A 247 1.82 3.41 -16.22
N GLN A 248 1.96 2.61 -15.17
CA GLN A 248 1.80 1.16 -15.22
C GLN A 248 0.78 0.74 -14.16
N GLN A 249 -0.29 0.09 -14.61
CA GLN A 249 -1.29 -0.48 -13.72
C GLN A 249 -0.70 -1.67 -12.97
N LEU A 250 -0.78 -1.64 -11.63
CA LEU A 250 -0.29 -2.71 -10.76
C LEU A 250 -1.28 -3.87 -10.66
N MET A 251 -2.57 -3.61 -10.83
CA MET A 251 -3.59 -4.66 -10.80
C MET A 251 -3.84 -5.23 -12.20
N THR A 252 -3.26 -6.40 -12.48
CA THR A 252 -3.55 -7.13 -13.73
C THR A 252 -4.98 -7.68 -13.73
N LYS A 253 -5.52 -7.98 -14.92
CA LYS A 253 -6.85 -8.62 -15.04
C LYS A 253 -6.93 -9.95 -14.30
N GLU A 254 -5.86 -10.74 -14.34
CA GLU A 254 -5.79 -12.03 -13.65
C GLU A 254 -5.82 -11.83 -12.14
N LEU A 255 -4.99 -10.92 -11.61
CA LEU A 255 -4.94 -10.63 -10.18
C LEU A 255 -6.27 -10.07 -9.67
N ARG A 256 -6.92 -9.22 -10.48
CA ARG A 256 -8.25 -8.71 -10.19
C ARG A 256 -9.27 -9.84 -10.07
N ALA A 257 -9.28 -10.76 -11.03
CA ALA A 257 -10.18 -11.91 -11.00
C ALA A 257 -9.96 -12.79 -9.76
N GLN A 258 -8.71 -13.02 -9.37
CA GLN A 258 -8.37 -13.76 -8.15
C GLN A 258 -8.88 -13.06 -6.89
N LEU A 259 -8.74 -11.73 -6.81
CA LEU A 259 -9.22 -10.94 -5.67
C LEU A 259 -10.76 -10.95 -5.58
N ASP A 260 -11.44 -10.72 -6.71
CA ASP A 260 -12.90 -10.69 -6.75
C ASP A 260 -13.50 -12.06 -6.39
N ALA A 261 -12.89 -13.17 -6.82
CA ALA A 261 -13.30 -14.51 -6.44
C ALA A 261 -13.16 -14.76 -4.93
N MET A 262 -12.01 -14.39 -4.34
CA MET A 262 -11.75 -14.55 -2.91
C MET A 262 -12.68 -13.70 -2.03
N ASN A 263 -12.99 -12.48 -2.48
CA ASN A 263 -13.92 -11.61 -1.77
C ASN A 263 -15.34 -12.18 -1.79
N LYS A 264 -15.78 -12.72 -2.93
CA LYS A 264 -17.07 -13.41 -3.05
C LYS A 264 -17.19 -14.59 -2.09
N GLU A 265 -16.17 -15.45 -2.02
CA GLU A 265 -16.13 -16.57 -1.09
C GLU A 265 -16.20 -16.11 0.37
N THR A 266 -15.49 -15.03 0.70
CA THR A 266 -15.48 -14.44 2.04
C THR A 266 -16.85 -13.88 2.42
N ASP A 267 -17.52 -13.20 1.50
CA ASP A 267 -18.88 -12.69 1.68
C ASP A 267 -19.91 -13.81 1.89
N GLU A 268 -19.81 -14.87 1.11
CA GLU A 268 -20.66 -16.06 1.26
C GLU A 268 -20.46 -16.71 2.63
N ALA A 269 -19.20 -16.94 3.05
CA ALA A 269 -18.88 -17.48 4.36
C ALA A 269 -19.36 -16.58 5.52
N ASN A 270 -19.25 -15.26 5.38
CA ASN A 270 -19.72 -14.32 6.39
C ASN A 270 -21.25 -14.31 6.51
N LYS A 271 -21.96 -14.39 5.38
CA LYS A 271 -23.43 -14.52 5.37
C LYS A 271 -23.88 -15.81 6.05
N GLU A 272 -23.19 -16.93 5.83
CA GLU A 272 -23.47 -18.20 6.49
C GLU A 272 -23.27 -18.12 8.00
N LYS A 273 -22.12 -17.60 8.46
CA LYS A 273 -21.85 -17.37 9.89
C LYS A 273 -22.89 -16.46 10.54
N GLN A 274 -23.37 -15.44 9.83
CA GLN A 274 -24.42 -14.56 10.32
C GLN A 274 -25.77 -15.29 10.44
N LYS A 275 -26.13 -16.15 9.46
CA LYS A 275 -27.33 -16.99 9.53
C LYS A 275 -27.26 -17.97 10.72
N GLU A 276 -26.12 -18.59 10.96
CA GLU A 276 -25.92 -19.49 12.11
C GLU A 276 -26.04 -18.76 13.45
N LYS A 277 -25.41 -17.59 13.59
CA LYS A 277 -25.53 -16.74 14.79
C LYS A 277 -26.98 -16.34 15.05
N ASN A 278 -27.73 -16.00 14.00
CA ASN A 278 -29.15 -15.65 14.11
C ASN A 278 -30.01 -16.85 14.53
N LYS A 279 -29.78 -18.04 13.95
CA LYS A 279 -30.47 -19.28 14.37
C LYS A 279 -30.19 -19.63 15.83
N LYS A 280 -28.93 -19.50 16.27
CA LYS A 280 -28.55 -19.78 17.67
C LYS A 280 -29.24 -18.82 18.65
N LYS A 281 -29.27 -17.52 18.34
CA LYS A 281 -30.02 -16.53 19.14
C LYS A 281 -31.51 -16.86 19.25
N GLN A 282 -32.14 -17.25 18.15
CA GLN A 282 -33.57 -17.65 18.15
C GLN A 282 -33.82 -18.94 18.96
N GLY A 283 -32.90 -19.91 18.92
CA GLY A 283 -32.98 -21.13 19.73
C GLY A 283 -32.82 -20.86 21.23
N ASP A 284 -31.90 -19.96 21.61
CA ASP A 284 -31.65 -19.58 23.01
C ASP A 284 -32.81 -18.75 23.60
N GLU A 285 -33.42 -17.85 22.80
CA GLU A 285 -34.65 -17.13 23.20
C GLU A 285 -35.87 -18.06 23.35
N GLY A 286 -35.94 -19.12 22.53
CA GLY A 286 -36.97 -20.17 22.65
C GLY A 286 -36.85 -20.98 23.95
N LYS A 287 -35.63 -21.34 24.36
CA LYS A 287 -35.38 -22.06 25.63
C LYS A 287 -35.69 -21.21 26.86
N ASN A 288 -35.34 -19.92 26.86
CA ASN A 288 -35.67 -19.01 27.97
C ASN A 288 -37.18 -18.79 28.13
N LYS A 289 -37.96 -18.78 27.03
CA LYS A 289 -39.44 -18.74 27.11
C LYS A 289 -40.05 -20.05 27.61
N GLY A 290 -39.44 -21.20 27.30
CA GLY A 290 -39.87 -22.51 27.80
C GLY A 290 -39.72 -22.65 29.32
N GLN A 291 -38.58 -22.24 29.89
CA GLN A 291 -38.33 -22.31 31.33
C GLN A 291 -39.24 -21.37 32.14
N LYS A 292 -39.56 -20.18 31.61
CA LYS A 292 -40.48 -19.25 32.27
C LYS A 292 -41.92 -19.78 32.34
N LYS A 293 -42.35 -20.56 31.33
CA LYS A 293 -43.69 -21.16 31.30
C LYS A 293 -43.85 -22.35 32.27
N GLU A 294 -42.78 -23.13 32.48
CA GLU A 294 -42.77 -24.20 33.50
C GLU A 294 -42.77 -23.70 34.95
N GLU A 295 -42.18 -22.53 35.23
CA GLU A 295 -42.26 -21.91 36.56
C GLU A 295 -43.65 -21.33 36.88
N ASP A 296 -44.33 -20.76 35.89
CA ASP A 296 -45.68 -20.20 36.07
C ASP A 296 -46.75 -21.30 36.24
N ASP A 297 -46.63 -22.43 35.51
CA ASP A 297 -47.56 -23.57 35.67
C ASP A 297 -47.40 -24.31 37.02
N LYS A 298 -46.22 -24.23 37.66
CA LYS A 298 -46.01 -24.77 39.02
C LYS A 298 -46.59 -23.89 40.12
N LYS A 299 -46.80 -22.58 39.88
CA LYS A 299 -47.43 -21.66 40.86
C LYS A 299 -48.96 -21.65 40.82
N GLY A 300 -49.60 -22.20 39.77
CA GLY A 300 -51.06 -22.21 39.62
C GLY A 300 -51.83 -23.28 40.42
N LYS A 301 -51.16 -24.26 41.05
CA LYS A 301 -51.82 -25.41 41.69
C LYS A 301 -51.89 -25.41 43.23
N GLY A 302 -51.46 -24.35 43.91
CA GLY A 302 -51.50 -24.29 45.38
C GLY A 302 -52.21 -23.06 45.91
N GLY A 303 -53.54 -23.09 46.11
CA GLY A 303 -54.18 -21.95 46.78
C GLY A 303 -55.71 -21.85 46.77
N LYS A 304 -56.45 -22.93 47.08
CA LYS A 304 -57.81 -22.77 47.65
C LYS A 304 -57.77 -23.18 49.12
N LYS A 305 -57.38 -22.25 50.00
CA LYS A 305 -57.69 -22.34 51.44
C LYS A 305 -58.89 -21.46 51.73
N ALA A 306 -59.97 -22.10 52.15
CA ALA A 306 -61.19 -21.48 52.62
C ALA A 306 -60.91 -20.57 53.82
N ARG A 307 -61.40 -19.33 53.78
CA ARG A 307 -61.48 -18.45 54.95
C ARG A 307 -62.80 -18.76 55.67
N PHE A 308 -62.68 -19.38 56.84
CA PHE A 308 -63.75 -19.48 57.82
C PHE A 308 -63.90 -18.12 58.51
N TRP A 309 -65.12 -17.57 58.53
CA TRP A 309 -65.50 -16.49 59.42
C TRP A 309 -66.08 -17.09 60.69
N SER A 310 -65.72 -16.55 61.86
CA SER A 310 -66.42 -16.82 63.10
C SER A 310 -66.60 -15.50 63.85
N VAL A 311 -67.80 -15.37 64.39
CA VAL A 311 -68.40 -14.27 65.15
C VAL A 311 -67.78 -14.17 66.54
#